data_AF-A0A654DJC1-F1
#
_entry.id   AF-A0A654DJC1-F1
#
_cell.length_a   1.000
_cell.length_b   1.000
_cell.length_c   1.000
_cell.angle_alpha   90.00
_cell.angle_beta   90.00
_cell.angle_gamma   90.00
#
_symmetry.space_group_name_H-M   'P 1'
#
loop_
_entity.id
_entity.type
_entity.pdbx_description
1 polymer ?
#
loop_
_entity_poly.entity_id
_entity_poly.type
_entity_poly.pdbx_seq_one_letter_code
_entity_poly.pdbx_strand_id
1 'polypeptide(L)'
;MRRKFVDAQKVQPKGKTGRADMALNLINKLYGIERDLKDAPDSERLAARQQRSQPLLDQLKAWLDKTQPRVAGQTALGKAVNYLTSNWSRLVRYVEGGNLPIDNNRAENAIRPFVIGRKNWLFSDTPKGATASAQIYSLIETAKANGQEPYAWLRYILERLPAAQRLEDYEALLPWNCSPNTAT
;
A
#
# COMPACT_ATOMS: atom_id res chain seq x y z
N MET A 1 5.64 -5.82 -6.47
CA MET A 1 5.43 -6.87 -7.51
C MET A 1 6.01 -6.47 -8.87
N ARG A 2 5.48 -5.43 -9.53
CA ARG A 2 5.97 -4.90 -10.83
C ARG A 2 7.50 -4.71 -10.94
N ARG A 3 8.12 -4.11 -9.90
CA ARG A 3 9.57 -3.85 -9.86
C ARG A 3 10.43 -5.11 -10.13
N LYS A 4 10.06 -6.27 -9.57
CA LYS A 4 10.83 -7.50 -9.76
C LYS A 4 10.78 -8.00 -11.21
N PHE A 5 9.65 -7.82 -11.89
CA PHE A 5 9.54 -8.12 -13.32
C PHE A 5 10.29 -7.10 -14.19
N VAL A 6 10.33 -5.82 -13.79
CA VAL A 6 11.19 -4.82 -14.44
C VAL A 6 12.67 -5.21 -14.31
N ASP A 7 13.11 -5.64 -13.13
CA ASP A 7 14.49 -6.09 -12.94
C ASP A 7 14.79 -7.37 -13.73
N ALA A 8 13.81 -8.28 -13.85
CA ALA A 8 13.92 -9.45 -14.72
C ALA A 8 13.91 -9.10 -16.23
N GLN A 9 13.28 -8.00 -16.64
CA GLN A 9 13.29 -7.49 -18.01
C GLN A 9 14.67 -6.92 -18.37
N LYS A 10 15.33 -6.21 -17.45
CA LYS A 10 16.66 -5.62 -17.68
C LYS A 10 17.75 -6.63 -18.01
N VAL A 11 17.63 -7.86 -17.48
CA VAL A 11 18.60 -8.94 -17.72
C VAL A 11 18.25 -9.83 -18.90
N GLN A 12 17.13 -9.58 -19.58
CA GLN A 12 16.77 -10.32 -20.80
C GLN A 12 17.57 -9.81 -22.00
N PRO A 13 17.84 -10.67 -23.00
CA PRO A 13 18.46 -10.25 -24.25
C PRO A 13 17.66 -9.13 -24.92
N LYS A 14 18.34 -8.04 -25.30
CA LYS A 14 17.72 -6.87 -25.93
C LYS A 14 16.99 -7.27 -27.22
N GLY A 15 15.81 -6.68 -27.45
CA GLY A 15 15.04 -6.86 -28.69
C GLY A 15 14.16 -8.11 -28.76
N LYS A 16 14.04 -8.88 -27.67
CA LYS A 16 13.12 -10.04 -27.61
C LYS A 16 12.05 -9.82 -26.55
N THR A 17 10.79 -10.01 -26.94
CA THR A 17 9.67 -10.11 -25.99
C THR A 17 9.78 -11.46 -25.28
N GLY A 18 9.99 -11.42 -23.98
CA GLY A 18 10.10 -12.60 -23.16
C GLY A 18 9.02 -12.70 -22.09
N ARG A 19 9.24 -13.64 -21.17
CA ARG A 19 8.28 -13.98 -20.11
C ARG A 19 8.01 -12.80 -19.17
N ALA A 20 9.01 -11.96 -18.86
CA ALA A 20 8.75 -10.80 -18.01
C ALA A 20 7.91 -9.73 -18.73
N ASP A 21 8.06 -9.56 -20.04
CA ASP A 21 7.26 -8.61 -20.82
C ASP A 21 5.77 -8.97 -20.80
N MET A 22 5.46 -10.27 -20.92
CA MET A 22 4.09 -10.77 -20.82
C MET A 22 3.46 -10.43 -19.46
N ALA A 23 4.19 -10.70 -18.36
CA ALA A 23 3.72 -10.35 -17.02
C ALA A 23 3.56 -8.83 -16.87
N LEU A 24 4.54 -8.03 -17.31
CA LEU A 24 4.48 -6.57 -17.26
C LEU A 24 3.32 -6.01 -18.07
N ASN A 25 2.99 -6.59 -19.22
CA ASN A 25 1.85 -6.18 -20.04
C ASN A 25 0.53 -6.35 -19.27
N LEU A 26 0.29 -7.53 -18.69
CA LEU A 26 -0.90 -7.80 -17.88
C LEU A 26 -0.98 -6.88 -16.65
N ILE A 27 0.15 -6.69 -15.95
CA ILE A 27 0.24 -5.77 -14.81
C ILE A 27 -0.09 -4.34 -15.25
N ASN A 28 0.47 -3.87 -16.36
CA ASN A 28 0.22 -2.51 -16.85
C ASN A 28 -1.25 -2.32 -17.26
N LYS A 29 -1.92 -3.36 -17.78
CA LYS A 29 -3.37 -3.32 -18.07
C LYS A 29 -4.20 -3.18 -16.80
N LEU A 30 -3.86 -3.93 -15.74
CA LEU A 30 -4.51 -3.80 -14.43
C LEU A 30 -4.37 -2.36 -13.87
N TYR A 31 -3.16 -1.81 -13.91
CA TYR A 31 -2.93 -0.40 -13.54
C TYR A 31 -3.62 0.60 -14.48
N GLY A 32 -3.87 0.23 -15.74
CA GLY A 32 -4.67 1.03 -16.67
C GLY A 32 -6.11 1.16 -16.17
N ILE A 33 -6.74 0.04 -15.82
CA ILE A 33 -8.10 0.02 -15.27
C ILE A 33 -8.17 0.88 -14.00
N GLU A 34 -7.21 0.75 -13.10
CA GLU A 34 -7.20 1.55 -11.86
C GLU A 34 -7.01 3.05 -12.10
N ARG A 35 -6.30 3.46 -13.17
CA ARG A 35 -6.22 4.87 -13.55
C ARG A 35 -7.55 5.39 -14.09
N ASP A 36 -8.23 4.59 -14.90
CA ASP A 36 -9.54 4.98 -15.46
C ASP A 36 -10.59 5.15 -14.35
N LEU A 37 -10.47 4.37 -13.26
CA LEU A 37 -11.41 4.34 -12.13
C LEU A 37 -10.96 5.21 -10.94
N LYS A 38 -10.00 6.11 -11.15
CA LYS A 38 -9.40 6.91 -10.07
C LYS A 38 -10.45 7.69 -9.28
N ASP A 39 -11.36 8.34 -9.99
CA ASP A 39 -12.39 9.22 -9.41
C ASP A 39 -13.77 8.54 -9.30
N ALA A 40 -13.85 7.25 -9.64
CA ALA A 40 -15.09 6.47 -9.53
C ALA A 40 -15.42 6.16 -8.05
N PRO A 41 -16.71 6.09 -7.68
CA PRO A 41 -17.13 5.64 -6.35
C PRO A 41 -16.77 4.16 -6.15
N ASP A 42 -16.67 3.74 -4.87
CA ASP A 42 -16.21 2.38 -4.52
C ASP A 42 -17.09 1.27 -5.13
N SER A 43 -18.40 1.48 -5.24
CA SER A 43 -19.32 0.52 -5.85
C SER A 43 -19.05 0.31 -7.35
N GLU A 44 -18.86 1.40 -8.09
CA GLU A 44 -18.53 1.37 -9.52
C GLU A 44 -17.14 0.77 -9.74
N ARG A 45 -16.16 1.17 -8.91
CA ARG A 45 -14.81 0.60 -8.96
C ARG A 45 -14.82 -0.90 -8.73
N LEU A 46 -15.61 -1.39 -7.76
CA LEU A 46 -15.77 -2.81 -7.50
C LEU A 46 -16.38 -3.54 -8.70
N ALA A 47 -17.49 -3.04 -9.25
CA ALA A 47 -18.14 -3.64 -10.42
C ALA A 47 -17.18 -3.71 -11.63
N ALA A 48 -16.46 -2.62 -11.90
CA ALA A 48 -15.48 -2.56 -12.98
C ALA A 48 -14.29 -3.50 -12.76
N ARG A 49 -13.83 -3.69 -11.51
CA ARG A 49 -12.79 -4.68 -11.18
C ARG A 49 -13.26 -6.11 -11.45
N GLN A 50 -14.49 -6.45 -11.07
CA GLN A 50 -15.07 -7.76 -11.36
C GLN A 50 -15.19 -8.01 -12.87
N GLN A 51 -15.59 -6.99 -13.64
CA GLN A 51 -15.77 -7.13 -15.09
C GLN A 51 -14.45 -7.09 -15.89
N ARG A 52 -13.50 -6.21 -15.52
CA ARG A 52 -12.31 -5.89 -16.32
C ARG A 52 -11.02 -6.44 -15.71
N SER A 53 -10.86 -6.37 -14.38
CA SER A 53 -9.63 -6.77 -13.70
C SER A 53 -9.58 -8.27 -13.42
N GLN A 54 -10.69 -8.90 -13.01
CA GLN A 54 -10.74 -10.32 -12.71
C GLN A 54 -10.29 -11.20 -13.89
N PRO A 55 -10.76 -10.99 -15.14
CA PRO A 55 -10.29 -11.80 -16.28
C PRO A 55 -8.79 -11.64 -16.57
N LEU A 56 -8.21 -10.47 -16.27
CA LEU A 56 -6.76 -10.24 -16.41
C LEU A 56 -5.97 -10.92 -15.29
N LEU A 57 -6.50 -10.96 -14.07
CA LEU A 57 -5.90 -11.70 -12.96
C LEU A 57 -5.93 -13.20 -13.24
N ASP A 58 -7.03 -13.73 -13.79
CA ASP A 58 -7.14 -15.15 -14.15
C ASP A 58 -6.12 -15.51 -15.25
N GLN A 59 -5.97 -14.65 -16.26
CA GLN A 59 -4.92 -14.81 -17.28
C GLN A 59 -3.51 -14.78 -16.68
N LEU A 60 -3.25 -13.84 -15.77
CA LEU A 60 -1.96 -13.73 -15.08
C LEU A 60 -1.69 -14.96 -14.21
N LYS A 61 -2.71 -15.50 -13.54
CA LYS A 61 -2.61 -16.71 -12.72
C LYS A 61 -2.31 -17.94 -13.56
N ALA A 62 -3.07 -18.14 -14.64
CA ALA A 62 -2.83 -19.24 -15.56
C ALA A 62 -1.43 -19.17 -16.19
N TRP A 63 -0.96 -17.96 -16.52
CA TRP A 63 0.40 -17.74 -16.98
C TRP A 63 1.44 -18.08 -15.90
N LEU A 64 1.19 -17.68 -14.65
CA LEU A 64 2.08 -17.93 -13.51
C LEU A 64 2.24 -19.42 -13.25
N ASP A 65 1.12 -20.16 -13.22
CA ASP A 65 1.10 -21.60 -12.94
C ASP A 65 1.81 -22.40 -14.05
N LYS A 66 1.70 -21.96 -15.30
CA LYS A 66 2.46 -22.53 -16.43
C LYS A 66 3.94 -22.17 -16.40
N THR A 67 4.28 -21.00 -15.89
CA THR A 67 5.65 -20.46 -15.96
C THR A 67 6.51 -20.89 -14.78
N GLN A 68 5.93 -20.98 -13.58
CA GLN A 68 6.66 -21.30 -12.35
C GLN A 68 7.52 -22.58 -12.42
N PRO A 69 7.02 -23.74 -12.91
CA PRO A 69 7.85 -24.94 -13.00
C PRO A 69 8.94 -24.85 -14.08
N ARG A 70 8.87 -23.87 -14.99
CA ARG A 70 9.78 -23.72 -16.15
C ARG A 70 10.89 -22.70 -15.91
N VAL A 71 10.95 -22.09 -14.74
CA VAL A 71 11.95 -21.05 -14.42
C VAL A 71 12.81 -21.47 -13.24
N ALA A 72 14.13 -21.38 -13.42
CA ALA A 72 15.06 -21.64 -12.32
C ALA A 72 14.94 -20.54 -11.27
N GLY A 73 14.68 -20.91 -10.01
CA GLY A 73 14.36 -19.98 -8.91
C GLY A 73 15.44 -18.93 -8.61
N GLN A 74 16.71 -19.21 -8.94
CA GLN A 74 17.82 -18.28 -8.72
C GLN A 74 17.94 -17.18 -9.78
N THR A 75 17.31 -17.37 -10.95
CA THR A 75 17.28 -16.35 -12.00
C THR A 75 16.43 -15.15 -11.59
N ALA A 76 16.67 -13.97 -12.17
CA ALA A 76 15.86 -12.78 -11.89
C ALA A 76 14.36 -13.02 -12.18
N LEU A 77 14.05 -13.73 -13.27
CA LEU A 77 12.69 -14.13 -13.61
C LEU A 77 12.11 -15.12 -12.60
N GLY A 78 12.86 -16.15 -12.20
CA GLY A 78 12.44 -17.11 -11.18
C GLY A 78 12.13 -16.44 -9.84
N LYS A 79 12.97 -15.50 -9.40
CA LYS A 79 12.72 -14.68 -8.20
C LYS A 79 11.46 -13.83 -8.33
N ALA A 80 11.18 -13.25 -9.50
CA ALA A 80 9.98 -12.46 -9.75
C ALA A 80 8.70 -13.30 -9.73
N VAL A 81 8.71 -14.44 -10.42
CA VAL A 81 7.61 -15.42 -10.48
C VAL A 81 7.32 -15.96 -9.09
N ASN A 82 8.33 -16.49 -8.38
CA ASN A 82 8.13 -17.04 -7.03
C ASN A 82 7.58 -15.99 -6.06
N TYR A 83 8.11 -14.76 -6.13
CA TYR A 83 7.56 -13.68 -5.31
C TYR A 83 6.10 -13.38 -5.63
N LEU A 84 5.71 -13.36 -6.91
CA LEU A 84 4.31 -13.17 -7.28
C LEU A 84 3.44 -14.33 -6.77
N THR A 85 3.87 -15.58 -6.95
CA THR A 85 3.13 -16.77 -6.48
C THR A 85 2.92 -16.74 -4.97
N SER A 86 3.97 -16.50 -4.19
CA SER A 86 3.89 -16.47 -2.72
C SER A 86 3.01 -15.34 -2.18
N ASN A 87 2.81 -14.28 -2.97
CA ASN A 87 1.97 -13.14 -2.58
C ASN A 87 0.61 -13.11 -3.30
N TRP A 88 0.28 -14.13 -4.08
CA TRP A 88 -0.90 -14.13 -4.96
C TRP A 88 -2.19 -13.86 -4.19
N SER A 89 -2.43 -14.62 -3.11
CA SER A 89 -3.64 -14.49 -2.28
C SER A 89 -3.81 -13.11 -1.67
N ARG A 90 -2.71 -12.39 -1.40
CA ARG A 90 -2.75 -11.01 -0.89
C ARG A 90 -3.00 -10.01 -2.01
N LEU A 91 -2.37 -10.23 -3.17
CA LEU A 91 -2.43 -9.32 -4.30
C LEU A 91 -3.82 -9.25 -4.91
N VAL A 92 -4.54 -10.37 -5.01
CA VAL A 92 -5.86 -10.38 -5.66
C VAL A 92 -6.96 -9.74 -4.81
N ARG A 93 -6.76 -9.56 -3.51
CA ARG A 93 -7.82 -9.08 -2.60
C ARG A 93 -8.37 -7.70 -2.94
N TYR A 94 -7.62 -6.85 -3.64
CA TYR A 94 -8.13 -5.52 -3.99
C TYR A 94 -9.39 -5.58 -4.88
N VAL A 95 -9.63 -6.69 -5.59
CA VAL A 95 -10.88 -6.88 -6.35
C VAL A 95 -12.08 -7.25 -5.49
N GLU A 96 -11.88 -7.55 -4.20
CA GLU A 96 -12.95 -7.88 -3.25
C GLU A 96 -13.67 -6.62 -2.71
N GLY A 97 -13.07 -5.43 -2.84
CA GLY A 97 -13.66 -4.19 -2.34
C GLY A 97 -13.14 -2.95 -3.05
N GLY A 98 -14.03 -2.04 -3.44
CA GLY A 98 -13.67 -0.82 -4.19
C GLY A 98 -12.76 0.14 -3.43
N ASN A 99 -12.87 0.18 -2.10
CA ASN A 99 -12.04 0.99 -1.22
C ASN A 99 -10.60 0.45 -1.07
N LEU A 100 -10.35 -0.80 -1.49
CA LEU A 100 -9.02 -1.42 -1.38
C LEU A 100 -8.11 -0.92 -2.50
N PRO A 101 -6.88 -0.45 -2.21
CA PRO A 101 -5.93 -0.08 -3.24
C PRO A 101 -5.28 -1.33 -3.88
N ILE A 102 -4.93 -1.23 -5.16
CA ILE A 102 -4.23 -2.32 -5.89
C ILE A 102 -2.83 -2.63 -5.33
N ASP A 103 -2.21 -1.66 -4.65
CA ASP A 103 -0.92 -1.83 -4.00
C ASP A 103 -0.82 -1.07 -2.68
N ASN A 104 0.24 -1.37 -1.93
CA ASN A 104 0.52 -0.80 -0.63
C ASN A 104 1.37 0.48 -0.69
N ASN A 105 1.53 1.12 -1.86
CA ASN A 105 2.45 2.25 -2.02
C ASN A 105 2.11 3.41 -1.08
N ARG A 106 0.82 3.65 -0.80
CA ARG A 106 0.39 4.70 0.15
C ARG A 106 0.95 4.42 1.56
N ALA A 107 0.83 3.19 2.05
CA ALA A 107 1.37 2.80 3.34
C ALA A 107 2.91 2.83 3.36
N GLU A 108 3.57 2.35 2.30
CA GLU A 108 5.03 2.41 2.17
C GLU A 108 5.55 3.86 2.13
N ASN A 109 4.82 4.76 1.48
CA ASN A 109 5.16 6.18 1.43
C ASN A 109 4.99 6.85 2.80
N ALA A 110 3.90 6.54 3.52
CA ALA A 110 3.63 7.08 4.85
C ALA A 110 4.70 6.68 5.89
N ILE A 111 5.20 5.43 5.82
CA ILE A 111 6.24 4.97 6.76
C ILE A 111 7.67 5.40 6.34
N ARG A 112 7.88 5.81 5.09
CA ARG A 112 9.23 6.13 4.57
C ARG A 112 9.95 7.25 5.36
N PRO A 113 9.32 8.38 5.71
CA PRO A 113 9.95 9.42 6.52
C PRO A 113 10.48 8.89 7.85
N PHE A 114 9.70 8.03 8.52
CA PHE A 114 10.11 7.36 9.76
C PHE A 114 11.34 6.47 9.55
N VAL A 115 11.33 5.64 8.50
CA VAL A 115 12.43 4.71 8.17
C VAL A 115 13.73 5.45 7.81
N ILE A 116 13.63 6.64 7.22
CA ILE A 116 14.79 7.51 6.94
C ILE A 116 15.23 8.20 8.23
N GLY A 117 14.29 8.79 8.98
CA GLY A 117 14.56 9.52 10.21
C GLY A 117 15.27 8.68 11.27
N ARG A 118 14.83 7.42 11.49
CA ARG A 118 15.46 6.52 12.46
C ARG A 118 16.95 6.28 12.23
N LYS A 119 17.44 6.38 10.98
CA LYS A 119 18.88 6.25 10.68
C LYS A 119 19.69 7.42 11.23
N ASN A 120 19.04 8.55 11.48
CA ASN A 120 19.63 9.80 11.96
C ASN A 120 19.32 10.08 13.44
N TRP A 121 18.55 9.22 14.12
CA TRP A 121 18.19 9.40 15.52
C TRP A 121 19.17 8.65 16.42
N LEU A 122 20.04 9.39 17.11
CA LEU A 122 21.15 8.88 17.94
C LEU A 122 20.73 7.95 19.10
N PHE A 123 19.44 7.81 19.41
CA PHE A 123 18.95 7.05 20.58
C PHE A 123 17.74 6.14 20.27
N SER A 124 17.54 5.76 19.01
CA SER A 124 16.45 4.85 18.59
C SER A 124 16.86 3.37 18.55
N ASP A 125 17.53 2.89 19.62
CA ASP A 125 18.15 1.56 19.65
C ASP A 125 17.49 0.56 20.62
N THR A 126 16.34 0.93 21.21
CA THR A 126 15.62 0.03 22.11
C THR A 126 14.26 -0.38 21.52
N PRO A 127 13.80 -1.63 21.74
CA PRO A 127 12.45 -2.05 21.35
C PRO A 127 11.36 -1.15 21.92
N LYS A 128 11.52 -0.67 23.16
CA LYS A 128 10.59 0.28 23.80
C LYS A 128 10.52 1.61 23.06
N GLY A 129 11.67 2.18 22.68
CA GLY A 129 11.74 3.41 21.90
C GLY A 129 11.13 3.25 20.51
N ALA A 130 11.36 2.10 19.86
CA ALA A 130 10.73 1.77 18.58
C ALA A 130 9.20 1.71 18.67
N THR A 131 8.66 1.06 19.71
CA THR A 131 7.21 0.99 19.95
C THR A 131 6.61 2.36 20.21
N ALA A 132 7.21 3.17 21.10
CA ALA A 132 6.73 4.51 21.40
C ALA A 132 6.73 5.41 20.15
N SER A 133 7.79 5.33 19.34
CA SER A 133 7.87 6.10 18.11
C SER A 133 6.83 5.64 17.09
N ALA A 134 6.61 4.34 16.94
CA ALA A 134 5.57 3.80 16.05
C ALA A 134 4.17 4.27 16.45
N GLN A 135 3.86 4.36 17.76
CA GLN A 135 2.59 4.89 18.25
C GLN A 135 2.39 6.35 17.85
N ILE A 136 3.38 7.21 18.12
CA ILE A 136 3.32 8.65 17.80
C ILE A 136 3.17 8.87 16.28
N TYR A 137 3.97 8.18 15.47
CA TYR A 137 3.87 8.29 14.01
C TYR A 137 2.54 7.78 13.47
N SER A 138 1.97 6.73 14.07
CA SER A 138 0.64 6.24 13.70
C SER A 138 -0.44 7.32 13.95
N LEU A 139 -0.37 8.03 15.07
CA LEU A 139 -1.28 9.15 15.37
C LEU A 139 -1.11 10.29 14.36
N ILE A 140 0.13 10.69 14.07
CA ILE A 140 0.44 11.74 13.09
C ILE A 140 -0.08 11.38 11.69
N GLU A 141 0.19 10.17 11.20
CA GLU A 141 -0.26 9.74 9.88
C GLU A 141 -1.79 9.58 9.83
N THR A 142 -2.43 9.20 10.93
CA THR A 142 -3.90 9.17 11.03
C THR A 142 -4.48 10.59 10.95
N ALA A 143 -3.89 11.57 11.62
CA ALA A 143 -4.32 12.97 11.54
C ALA A 143 -4.25 13.49 10.10
N LYS A 144 -3.09 13.31 9.43
CA LYS A 144 -2.90 13.69 8.02
C LYS A 144 -3.89 12.99 7.09
N ALA A 145 -4.14 11.70 7.31
CA ALA A 145 -5.08 10.93 6.50
C ALA A 145 -6.53 11.45 6.58
N ASN A 146 -6.86 12.17 7.66
CA ASN A 146 -8.16 12.81 7.88
C ASN A 146 -8.12 14.34 7.60
N GLY A 147 -7.08 14.83 6.93
CA GLY A 147 -6.96 16.25 6.55
C GLY A 147 -6.60 17.20 7.70
N GLN A 148 -6.20 16.67 8.86
CA GLN A 148 -5.84 17.47 10.03
C GLN A 148 -4.36 17.87 9.97
N GLU A 149 -4.05 19.10 10.40
CA GLU A 149 -2.68 19.52 10.71
C GLU A 149 -2.23 18.80 11.99
N PRO A 150 -1.17 17.96 11.95
CA PRO A 150 -0.83 17.08 13.07
C PRO A 150 -0.56 17.80 14.39
N TYR A 151 0.11 18.95 14.37
CA TYR A 151 0.44 19.68 15.59
C TYR A 151 -0.81 20.26 16.25
N ALA A 152 -1.71 20.88 15.47
CA ALA A 152 -2.99 21.40 15.94
C ALA A 152 -3.87 20.28 16.53
N TRP A 153 -3.96 19.13 15.85
CA TRP A 153 -4.74 18.01 16.36
C TRP A 153 -4.13 17.39 17.63
N LEU A 154 -2.81 17.14 17.66
CA LEU A 154 -2.15 16.60 18.84
C LEU A 154 -2.31 17.53 20.06
N ARG A 155 -2.17 18.84 19.87
CA ARG A 155 -2.39 19.82 20.95
C ARG A 155 -3.84 19.76 21.44
N TYR A 156 -4.79 19.78 20.50
CA TYR A 156 -6.22 19.76 20.81
C TYR A 156 -6.62 18.53 21.63
N ILE A 157 -6.14 17.34 21.25
CA ILE A 157 -6.44 16.11 22.00
C ILE A 157 -5.72 16.09 23.34
N LEU A 158 -4.44 16.47 23.43
CA LEU A 158 -3.68 16.38 24.68
C LEU A 158 -4.22 17.35 25.75
N GLU A 159 -4.78 18.49 25.34
CA GLU A 159 -5.46 19.43 26.24
C GLU A 159 -6.78 18.87 26.80
N ARG A 160 -7.51 18.07 26.02
CA ARG A 160 -8.89 17.63 26.33
C ARG A 160 -8.96 16.20 26.85
N LEU A 161 -7.98 15.37 26.53
CA LEU A 161 -7.92 13.97 26.93
C LEU A 161 -8.02 13.77 28.46
N PRO A 162 -7.41 14.62 29.31
CA PRO A 162 -7.55 14.48 30.77
C PRO A 162 -8.98 14.70 31.28
N ALA A 163 -9.82 15.40 30.52
CA ALA A 163 -11.21 15.67 30.88
C ALA A 163 -12.20 14.61 30.33
N ALA A 164 -11.75 13.70 29.47
CA ALA A 164 -12.59 12.64 28.92
C ALA A 164 -12.86 11.55 29.98
N GLN A 165 -14.14 11.21 30.19
CA GLN A 165 -14.54 10.23 31.20
C GLN A 165 -15.33 9.05 30.62
N ARG A 166 -15.99 9.25 29.48
CA ARG A 166 -16.83 8.26 28.80
C ARG A 166 -16.34 8.00 27.39
N LEU A 167 -16.81 6.90 26.79
CA LEU A 167 -16.42 6.50 25.45
C LEU A 167 -16.67 7.61 24.42
N GLU A 168 -17.82 8.29 24.53
CA GLU A 168 -18.22 9.34 23.60
C GLU A 168 -17.27 10.54 23.64
N ASP A 169 -16.70 10.82 24.82
CA ASP A 169 -15.74 11.92 25.00
C ASP A 169 -14.43 11.59 24.27
N TYR A 170 -13.99 10.32 24.28
CA TYR A 170 -12.83 9.87 23.50
C TYR A 170 -13.12 9.85 22.00
N GLU A 171 -14.30 9.38 21.61
CA GLU A 171 -14.71 9.35 20.20
C GLU A 171 -14.78 10.74 19.58
N ALA A 172 -15.21 11.74 20.35
CA ALA A 172 -15.22 13.14 19.93
C ALA A 172 -13.82 13.72 19.67
N LEU A 173 -12.76 13.12 20.23
CA LEU A 173 -11.37 13.53 20.01
C LEU A 173 -10.71 12.87 18.79
N LEU A 174 -11.39 11.91 18.16
CA LEU A 174 -10.88 11.22 16.97
C LEU A 174 -10.73 12.22 15.79
N PRO A 175 -9.75 12.03 14.91
CA PRO A 175 -9.38 13.04 13.91
C PRO A 175 -10.45 13.25 12.82
N TRP A 176 -11.43 12.34 12.70
CA TRP A 176 -12.60 12.47 11.83
C TRP A 176 -13.84 13.09 12.51
N ASN A 177 -13.79 13.30 13.83
CA ASN A 177 -14.90 13.82 14.62
C ASN A 177 -14.64 15.22 15.21
N CYS A 178 -13.45 15.79 14.99
CA CYS A 178 -13.09 17.11 15.51
C CYS A 178 -12.51 18.03 14.43
N SER A 179 -12.54 19.34 14.70
CA SER A 179 -11.94 20.37 13.85
C SER A 179 -11.08 21.30 14.72
N PRO A 180 -9.85 20.90 15.03
CA PRO A 180 -8.89 21.73 15.77
C PRO A 180 -8.60 23.02 15.01
N ASN A 181 -8.59 24.16 15.71
CA ASN A 181 -8.13 25.41 15.11
C ASN A 181 -6.65 25.27 14.73
N THR A 182 -6.36 25.42 13.44
CA THR A 182 -4.98 25.54 12.97
C THR A 182 -4.41 26.85 13.52
N ALA A 183 -3.28 26.79 14.20
CA ALA A 183 -2.60 28.02 14.61
C ALA A 183 -2.13 28.74 13.34
N THR A 184 -2.63 29.97 13.13
CA THR A 184 -2.17 30.91 12.09
C THR A 184 -0.73 31.34 12.32
#